data_AF-A0ABC8KL30-F1
#
_entry.id   AF-A0ABC8KL30-F1
#
_cell.length_a   1.000
_cell.length_b   1.000
_cell.length_c   1.000
_cell.angle_alpha   90.00
_cell.angle_beta   90.00
_cell.angle_gamma   90.00
#
_symmetry.space_group_name_H-M   'P 1'
#
loop_
_entity.id
_entity.type
_entity.pdbx_description
1 polymer ?
#
loop_
_entity_poly.entity_id
_entity_poly.type
_entity_poly.pdbx_seq_one_letter_code
_entity_poly.pdbx_strand_id
1 'polypeptide(L)'
;MVPPPSNPQEVQQFLSSVLSQRGPNSSPYDESTKWLLRQHLLDLITSHPSLTLKTATSHSLNHLQADGTIPMIYHGVTYNIPVVIWLLESYPFHPPCVYVNPTPDMIIKQPHAHVNSSGLVSLPYLQNWVYPSSNLVYLVSELSAAFACDPPLYSRRLPDQSLSPYHQHVHHHHQKSDDVAEDVIDSWSWVRENQGMATSLVYLNLDLPVENAVYSIDKPFQDGVGPFDQYSRTMRWLSRDQFSTFPFLG
;
A
#
# COMPACT_ATOMS: atom_id res chain seq x y z
N MET A 1 3.67 5.40 -23.16
CA MET A 1 2.72 4.76 -22.21
C MET A 1 1.41 4.57 -22.95
N VAL A 2 0.92 3.34 -23.10
CA VAL A 2 -0.35 3.06 -23.82
C VAL A 2 -1.51 3.32 -22.84
N PRO A 3 -2.57 4.07 -23.22
CA PRO A 3 -3.72 4.30 -22.34
C PRO A 3 -4.45 2.97 -22.02
N PRO A 4 -5.09 2.86 -20.84
CA PRO A 4 -5.80 1.64 -20.47
C PRO A 4 -6.99 1.39 -21.42
N PRO A 5 -7.19 0.14 -21.88
CA PRO A 5 -8.27 -0.19 -22.81
C PRO A 5 -9.64 -0.14 -22.12
N SER A 6 -10.67 0.34 -22.84
CA SER A 6 -12.03 0.53 -22.31
C SER A 6 -13.07 -0.45 -22.87
N ASN A 7 -12.78 -1.12 -23.99
CA ASN A 7 -13.69 -2.08 -24.66
C ASN A 7 -12.97 -3.42 -24.96
N PRO A 8 -13.62 -4.60 -24.86
CA PRO A 8 -13.07 -5.91 -25.22
C PRO A 8 -12.19 -5.96 -26.48
N GLN A 9 -12.55 -5.26 -27.55
CA GLN A 9 -11.73 -5.21 -28.77
C GLN A 9 -10.39 -4.50 -28.56
N GLU A 10 -10.39 -3.38 -27.84
CA GLU A 10 -9.18 -2.64 -27.48
C GLU A 10 -8.29 -3.46 -26.56
N VAL A 11 -8.88 -4.22 -25.63
CA VAL A 11 -8.12 -5.12 -24.74
C VAL A 11 -7.44 -6.21 -25.55
N GLN A 12 -8.13 -6.83 -26.51
CA GLN A 12 -7.52 -7.84 -27.37
C GLN A 12 -6.38 -7.27 -28.22
N GLN A 13 -6.53 -6.05 -28.74
CA GLN A 13 -5.48 -5.35 -29.48
C GLN A 13 -4.29 -5.00 -28.56
N PHE A 14 -4.56 -4.50 -27.35
CA PHE A 14 -3.57 -4.22 -26.33
C PHE A 14 -2.74 -5.46 -26.00
N LEU A 15 -3.40 -6.58 -25.66
CA LEU A 15 -2.73 -7.84 -25.38
C LEU A 15 -1.93 -8.36 -26.58
N SER A 16 -2.42 -8.13 -27.81
CA SER A 16 -1.68 -8.51 -29.03
C SER A 16 -0.38 -7.73 -29.09
N SER A 17 -0.49 -6.42 -28.91
CA SER A 17 0.64 -5.51 -28.97
C SER A 17 1.68 -5.89 -27.93
N VAL A 18 1.31 -5.97 -26.64
CA VAL A 18 2.26 -6.23 -25.55
C VAL A 18 2.93 -7.58 -25.69
N LEU A 19 2.18 -8.65 -25.93
CA LEU A 19 2.73 -10.02 -26.00
C LEU A 19 3.60 -10.25 -27.24
N SER A 20 3.40 -9.47 -28.31
CA SER A 20 4.20 -9.54 -29.54
C SER A 20 5.48 -8.72 -29.52
N GLN A 21 5.71 -7.89 -28.48
CA GLN A 21 6.92 -7.07 -28.36
C GLN A 21 8.17 -7.96 -28.28
N ARG A 22 9.25 -7.50 -28.91
CA ARG A 22 10.55 -8.18 -28.98
C ARG A 22 11.67 -7.25 -28.52
N GLY A 23 12.84 -7.84 -28.25
CA GLY A 23 14.03 -7.08 -27.84
C GLY A 23 13.86 -6.48 -26.45
N PRO A 24 14.36 -5.26 -26.18
CA PRO A 24 14.33 -4.65 -24.85
C PRO A 24 12.93 -4.47 -24.23
N ASN A 25 11.88 -4.53 -25.06
CA ASN A 25 10.50 -4.38 -24.61
C ASN A 25 9.75 -5.71 -24.49
N SER A 26 10.39 -6.85 -24.75
CA SER A 26 9.72 -8.15 -24.67
C SER A 26 9.19 -8.41 -23.26
N SER A 27 7.96 -8.90 -23.17
CA SER A 27 7.44 -9.45 -21.92
C SER A 27 8.26 -10.69 -21.51
N PRO A 28 8.46 -10.92 -20.21
CA PRO A 28 9.31 -12.00 -19.72
C PRO A 28 8.67 -13.40 -19.87
N TYR A 29 7.42 -13.49 -20.33
CA TYR A 29 6.71 -14.76 -20.45
C TYR A 29 7.22 -15.62 -21.62
N ASP A 30 7.28 -16.93 -21.39
CA ASP A 30 7.58 -17.91 -22.42
C ASP A 30 6.57 -17.85 -23.59
N GLU A 31 7.05 -18.02 -24.83
CA GLU A 31 6.19 -17.92 -26.03
C GLU A 31 5.03 -18.92 -26.00
N SER A 32 5.22 -20.11 -25.44
CA SER A 32 4.18 -21.12 -25.36
C SER A 32 3.07 -20.74 -24.38
N THR A 33 3.35 -19.91 -23.38
CA THR A 33 2.37 -19.50 -22.36
C THR A 33 1.64 -18.20 -22.71
N LYS A 34 2.17 -17.38 -23.62
CA LYS A 34 1.56 -16.08 -24.00
C LYS A 34 0.12 -16.20 -24.48
N TRP A 35 -0.21 -17.23 -25.26
CA TRP A 35 -1.59 -17.46 -25.71
C TRP A 35 -2.54 -17.70 -24.53
N LEU A 36 -2.10 -18.53 -23.59
CA LEU A 36 -2.88 -18.88 -22.39
C LEU A 36 -3.03 -17.67 -21.46
N LEU A 37 -1.96 -16.90 -21.28
CA LEU A 37 -1.95 -15.70 -20.47
C LEU A 37 -2.95 -14.66 -20.99
N ARG A 38 -3.03 -14.50 -22.32
CA ARG A 38 -4.09 -13.69 -22.95
C ARG A 38 -5.48 -14.20 -22.55
N GLN A 39 -5.74 -15.50 -22.65
CA GLN A 39 -7.05 -16.05 -22.34
C GLN A 39 -7.41 -15.79 -20.87
N HIS A 40 -6.51 -16.12 -19.94
CA HIS A 40 -6.75 -15.92 -18.51
C HIS A 40 -7.02 -14.45 -18.15
N LEU A 41 -6.32 -13.50 -18.79
CA LEU A 41 -6.56 -12.07 -18.59
C LEU A 41 -7.88 -11.60 -19.19
N LEU A 42 -8.30 -12.14 -20.33
CA LEU A 42 -9.61 -11.85 -20.92
C LEU A 42 -10.74 -12.38 -20.04
N ASP A 43 -10.61 -13.61 -19.52
CA ASP A 43 -11.58 -14.21 -18.60
C ASP A 43 -11.70 -13.37 -17.31
N LEU A 44 -10.57 -12.89 -16.79
CA LEU A 44 -10.51 -12.02 -15.61
C LEU A 44 -11.31 -10.72 -15.81
N ILE A 45 -11.01 -9.94 -16.85
CA ILE A 45 -11.67 -8.64 -17.07
C ILE A 45 -13.13 -8.78 -17.51
N THR A 46 -13.48 -9.89 -18.16
CA THR A 46 -14.87 -10.17 -18.54
C THR A 46 -15.70 -10.44 -17.29
N SER A 47 -15.12 -11.15 -16.33
CA SER A 47 -15.77 -11.45 -15.05
C SER A 47 -15.74 -10.26 -14.07
N HIS A 48 -14.69 -9.43 -14.14
CA HIS A 48 -14.45 -8.30 -13.23
C HIS A 48 -14.09 -7.03 -14.03
N PRO A 49 -15.09 -6.32 -14.58
CA PRO A 49 -14.87 -5.18 -15.47
C PRO A 49 -14.31 -3.93 -14.78
N SER A 50 -14.28 -3.90 -13.44
CA SER A 50 -13.62 -2.87 -12.64
C SER A 50 -12.09 -3.00 -12.62
N LEU A 51 -11.54 -4.09 -13.17
CA LEU A 51 -10.11 -4.30 -13.39
C LEU A 51 -9.73 -3.90 -14.81
N THR A 52 -8.59 -3.22 -14.93
CA THR A 52 -8.02 -2.80 -16.21
C THR A 52 -6.66 -3.44 -16.41
N LEU A 53 -6.36 -3.86 -17.64
CA LEU A 53 -5.06 -4.43 -17.97
C LEU A 53 -4.05 -3.31 -18.25
N LYS A 54 -2.89 -3.40 -17.62
CA LYS A 54 -1.78 -2.46 -17.79
C LYS A 54 -0.47 -3.22 -17.94
N THR A 55 0.52 -2.52 -18.49
CA THR A 55 1.91 -2.95 -18.45
C THR A 55 2.65 -2.06 -17.45
N ALA A 56 3.46 -2.66 -16.61
CA ALA A 56 4.33 -1.92 -15.70
C ALA A 56 5.74 -2.52 -15.74
N THR A 57 6.74 -1.64 -15.70
CA THR A 57 8.13 -2.03 -15.76
C THR A 57 8.67 -2.23 -14.34
N SER A 58 9.13 -3.44 -14.04
CA SER A 58 9.80 -3.77 -12.79
C SER A 58 11.13 -4.45 -13.12
N HIS A 59 12.23 -4.02 -12.49
CA HIS A 59 13.57 -4.54 -12.76
C HIS A 59 13.93 -4.62 -14.26
N SER A 60 13.57 -3.58 -15.03
CA SER A 60 13.78 -3.50 -16.49
C SER A 60 12.96 -4.50 -17.33
N LEU A 61 12.04 -5.25 -16.73
CA LEU A 61 11.14 -6.17 -17.41
C LEU A 61 9.73 -5.60 -17.46
N ASN A 62 9.05 -5.79 -18.59
CA ASN A 62 7.68 -5.35 -18.81
C ASN A 62 6.70 -6.44 -18.40
N HIS A 63 6.08 -6.29 -17.23
CA HIS A 63 5.09 -7.21 -16.72
C HIS A 63 3.67 -6.74 -17.05
N LEU A 64 2.79 -7.70 -17.30
CA LEU A 64 1.35 -7.48 -17.35
C LEU A 64 0.78 -7.50 -15.93
N GLN A 65 -0.13 -6.57 -15.68
CA GLN A 65 -0.88 -6.50 -14.43
C GLN A 65 -2.36 -6.21 -14.71
N ALA A 66 -3.23 -6.66 -13.80
CA ALA A 66 -4.60 -6.19 -13.69
C ALA A 66 -4.69 -5.24 -12.49
N ASP A 67 -5.13 -4.01 -12.75
CA ASP A 67 -5.19 -2.92 -11.78
C ASP A 67 -6.59 -2.33 -11.79
N GLY A 68 -7.20 -2.23 -10.61
CA GLY A 68 -8.52 -1.66 -10.44
C GLY A 68 -9.10 -2.02 -9.08
N THR A 69 -10.40 -2.28 -9.03
CA THR A 69 -11.07 -2.65 -7.78
C THR A 69 -11.77 -4.00 -7.87
N ILE A 70 -11.90 -4.68 -6.73
CA ILE A 70 -12.70 -5.91 -6.59
C ILE A 70 -13.79 -5.68 -5.54
N PRO A 71 -15.01 -6.22 -5.74
CA PRO A 71 -16.08 -6.06 -4.76
C PRO A 71 -15.84 -6.94 -3.54
N MET A 72 -16.15 -6.45 -2.34
CA MET A 72 -16.31 -7.25 -1.13
C MET A 72 -17.59 -6.83 -0.42
N ILE A 73 -18.26 -7.75 0.27
CA ILE A 73 -19.48 -7.44 1.03
C ILE A 73 -19.15 -7.47 2.52
N TYR A 74 -19.21 -6.32 3.17
CA TYR A 74 -18.94 -6.20 4.61
C TYR A 74 -20.16 -5.57 5.30
N HIS A 75 -20.72 -6.28 6.29
CA HIS A 75 -21.95 -5.89 6.99
C HIS A 75 -23.11 -5.49 6.06
N GLY A 76 -23.30 -6.23 4.95
CA GLY A 76 -24.40 -6.01 4.00
C GLY A 76 -24.17 -4.86 3.02
N VAL A 77 -23.02 -4.18 3.07
CA VAL A 77 -22.63 -3.13 2.13
C VAL A 77 -21.53 -3.64 1.21
N THR A 78 -21.65 -3.37 -0.09
CA THR A 78 -20.61 -3.66 -1.07
C THR A 78 -19.58 -2.55 -1.10
N TYR A 79 -18.33 -2.89 -0.81
CA TYR A 79 -17.17 -2.01 -0.93
C TYR A 79 -16.30 -2.45 -2.11
N ASN A 80 -15.68 -1.48 -2.80
CA ASN A 80 -14.77 -1.76 -3.91
C ASN A 80 -13.32 -1.59 -3.42
N ILE A 81 -12.62 -2.70 -3.23
CA ILE A 81 -11.25 -2.70 -2.72
C ILE A 81 -10.26 -2.56 -3.86
N PRO A 82 -9.41 -1.52 -3.87
CA PRO A 82 -8.38 -1.38 -4.89
C PRO A 82 -7.30 -2.45 -4.72
N VAL A 83 -7.00 -3.14 -5.82
CA VAL A 83 -6.00 -4.20 -5.89
C VAL A 83 -5.19 -4.09 -7.17
N VAL A 84 -3.96 -4.60 -7.12
CA VAL A 84 -3.12 -4.81 -8.30
C VAL A 84 -2.64 -6.26 -8.30
N ILE A 85 -2.91 -6.97 -9.40
CA ILE A 85 -2.54 -8.36 -9.63
C ILE A 85 -1.45 -8.38 -10.70
N TRP A 86 -0.22 -8.68 -10.31
CA TRP A 86 0.94 -8.78 -11.18
C TRP A 86 1.12 -10.21 -11.68
N LEU A 87 1.25 -10.37 -13.00
CA LEU A 87 1.63 -11.65 -13.59
C LEU A 87 3.15 -11.76 -13.66
N LEU A 88 3.71 -12.66 -12.85
CA LEU A 88 5.14 -12.97 -12.86
C LEU A 88 5.51 -13.85 -14.05
N GLU A 89 6.79 -13.86 -14.43
CA GLU A 89 7.32 -14.64 -15.55
C GLU A 89 6.91 -16.12 -15.51
N SER A 90 6.86 -16.69 -14.32
CA SER A 90 6.55 -18.11 -14.08
C SER A 90 5.06 -18.45 -14.07
N TYR A 91 4.18 -17.48 -14.29
CA TYR A 91 2.74 -17.71 -14.44
C TYR A 91 2.43 -18.48 -15.74
N PRO A 92 1.50 -19.46 -15.74
CA PRO A 92 0.57 -19.81 -14.67
C PRO A 92 1.05 -20.92 -13.73
N PHE A 93 2.26 -21.45 -13.90
CA PHE A 93 2.77 -22.53 -13.06
C PHE A 93 3.01 -22.08 -11.61
N HIS A 94 3.18 -20.77 -11.41
CA HIS A 94 3.26 -20.12 -10.11
C HIS A 94 2.16 -19.04 -10.00
N PRO A 95 1.75 -18.68 -8.77
CA PRO A 95 0.70 -17.69 -8.56
C PRO A 95 1.12 -16.29 -9.05
N PRO A 96 0.14 -15.41 -9.35
CA PRO A 96 0.41 -14.00 -9.48
C PRO A 96 0.81 -13.37 -8.13
N CYS A 97 1.43 -12.20 -8.17
CA CYS A 97 1.68 -11.39 -6.97
C CYS A 97 0.55 -10.36 -6.80
N VAL A 98 -0.06 -10.27 -5.62
CA VAL A 98 -1.25 -9.43 -5.38
C VAL A 98 -0.98 -8.43 -4.29
N TYR A 99 -1.33 -7.17 -4.52
CA TYR A 99 -1.27 -6.10 -3.53
C TYR A 99 -2.64 -5.44 -3.40
N VAL A 100 -3.00 -5.02 -2.17
CA VAL A 100 -3.98 -3.94 -2.01
C VAL A 100 -3.31 -2.62 -2.39
N ASN A 101 -4.05 -1.75 -3.05
CA ASN A 101 -3.52 -0.48 -3.58
C ASN A 101 -4.32 0.71 -3.00
N PRO A 102 -4.12 1.04 -1.71
CA PRO A 102 -4.91 2.06 -1.03
C PRO A 102 -4.82 3.41 -1.74
N THR A 103 -5.95 4.11 -1.85
CA THR A 103 -5.96 5.53 -2.20
C THR A 103 -5.38 6.37 -1.06
N PRO A 104 -5.03 7.65 -1.26
CA PRO A 104 -4.42 8.48 -0.21
C PRO A 104 -5.26 8.62 1.07
N ASP A 105 -6.57 8.48 0.94
CA ASP A 105 -7.55 8.49 2.02
C ASP A 105 -7.81 7.09 2.61
N MET A 106 -7.09 6.05 2.18
CA MET A 106 -7.16 4.72 2.76
C MET A 106 -5.91 4.37 3.56
N ILE A 107 -6.09 3.51 4.56
CA ILE A 107 -5.01 2.93 5.35
C ILE A 107 -5.16 1.41 5.36
N ILE A 108 -4.04 0.69 5.32
CA ILE A 108 -4.04 -0.76 5.48
C ILE A 108 -4.31 -1.09 6.95
N LYS A 109 -5.29 -1.96 7.22
CA LYS A 109 -5.58 -2.47 8.57
C LYS A 109 -4.38 -3.25 9.09
N GLN A 110 -3.96 -2.98 10.33
CA GLN A 110 -2.91 -3.74 11.00
C GLN A 110 -3.32 -4.09 12.44
N PRO A 111 -3.07 -5.33 12.91
CA PRO A 111 -2.65 -6.48 12.12
C PRO A 111 -3.79 -6.97 11.21
N HIS A 112 -3.44 -7.61 10.08
CA HIS A 112 -4.39 -8.27 9.20
C HIS A 112 -3.87 -9.66 8.84
N ALA A 113 -4.75 -10.67 8.81
CA ALA A 113 -4.35 -12.07 8.67
C ALA A 113 -3.70 -12.38 7.31
N HIS A 114 -4.12 -11.66 6.26
CA HIS A 114 -3.75 -11.95 4.87
C HIS A 114 -3.06 -10.79 4.16
N VAL A 115 -2.77 -9.67 4.83
CA VAL A 115 -2.20 -8.47 4.20
C VAL A 115 -1.14 -7.88 5.13
N ASN A 116 0.06 -7.65 4.60
CA ASN A 116 1.14 -7.05 5.38
C ASN A 116 1.17 -5.51 5.25
N SER A 117 2.15 -4.86 5.88
CA SER A 117 2.29 -3.41 5.87
C SER A 117 2.58 -2.79 4.49
N SER A 118 3.14 -3.56 3.54
CA SER A 118 3.34 -3.11 2.16
C SER A 118 2.11 -3.34 1.27
N GLY A 119 1.05 -3.93 1.82
CA GLY A 119 -0.16 -4.29 1.08
C GLY A 119 -0.07 -5.62 0.35
N LEU A 120 1.03 -6.36 0.46
CA LEU A 120 1.18 -7.69 -0.14
C LEU A 120 0.16 -8.65 0.47
N VAL A 121 -0.59 -9.31 -0.40
CA VAL A 121 -1.63 -10.26 -0.02
C VAL A 121 -1.05 -11.69 0.04
N SER A 122 -1.37 -12.40 1.13
CA SER A 122 -1.00 -13.80 1.37
C SER A 122 -2.24 -14.60 1.76
N LEU A 123 -2.93 -15.14 0.75
CA LEU A 123 -4.09 -16.02 0.93
C LEU A 123 -3.70 -17.51 0.80
N PRO A 124 -4.42 -18.42 1.48
CA PRO A 124 -4.24 -19.86 1.27
C PRO A 124 -4.36 -20.28 -0.20
N TYR A 125 -5.23 -19.63 -0.97
CA TYR A 125 -5.40 -19.92 -2.40
C TYR A 125 -4.16 -19.55 -3.24
N LEU A 126 -3.43 -18.49 -2.88
CA LEU A 126 -2.16 -18.13 -3.53
C LEU A 126 -1.04 -19.08 -3.11
N GLN A 127 -1.00 -19.47 -1.83
CA GLN A 127 0.01 -20.39 -1.29
C GLN A 127 -0.11 -21.81 -1.86
N ASN A 128 -1.34 -22.26 -2.12
CA ASN A 128 -1.65 -23.57 -2.67
C ASN A 128 -2.02 -23.51 -4.17
N TRP A 129 -1.46 -22.54 -4.89
CA TRP A 129 -1.74 -22.37 -6.31
C TRP A 129 -1.28 -23.58 -7.13
N VAL A 130 -2.19 -24.20 -7.87
CA VAL A 130 -1.91 -25.38 -8.70
C VAL A 130 -2.56 -25.19 -10.07
N TYR A 131 -1.75 -24.96 -11.10
CA TYR A 131 -2.23 -24.97 -12.48
C TYR A 131 -2.46 -26.42 -12.97
N PRO A 132 -3.55 -26.73 -13.71
CA PRO A 132 -4.57 -25.82 -14.24
C PRO A 132 -5.80 -25.56 -13.36
N SER A 133 -5.85 -26.11 -12.15
CA SER A 133 -7.00 -25.94 -11.25
C SER A 133 -7.19 -24.50 -10.77
N SER A 134 -6.09 -23.79 -10.49
CA SER A 134 -6.08 -22.40 -10.06
C SER A 134 -6.11 -21.43 -11.24
N ASN A 135 -6.94 -20.40 -11.15
CA ASN A 135 -7.08 -19.33 -12.15
C ASN A 135 -7.41 -17.97 -11.50
N LEU A 136 -7.31 -16.90 -12.29
CA LEU A 136 -7.46 -15.51 -11.83
C LEU A 136 -8.89 -15.12 -11.43
N VAL A 137 -9.91 -15.70 -12.07
CA VAL A 137 -11.31 -15.41 -11.74
C VAL A 137 -11.65 -15.92 -10.35
N TYR A 138 -11.23 -17.16 -10.05
CA TYR A 138 -11.36 -17.73 -8.72
C TYR A 138 -10.48 -17.01 -7.69
N LEU A 139 -9.27 -16.57 -8.07
CA LEU A 139 -8.44 -15.72 -7.19
C LEU A 139 -9.19 -14.47 -6.71
N VAL A 140 -9.87 -13.75 -7.62
CA VAL A 140 -10.65 -12.58 -7.23
C VAL A 140 -11.81 -12.96 -6.32
N SER A 141 -12.48 -14.08 -6.57
CA SER A 141 -13.56 -14.57 -5.71
C SER A 141 -13.06 -14.87 -4.28
N GLU A 142 -11.88 -15.49 -4.15
CA GLU A 142 -11.23 -15.77 -2.87
C GLU A 142 -10.79 -14.48 -2.16
N LEU A 143 -10.27 -13.49 -2.89
CA LEU A 143 -9.96 -12.17 -2.34
C LEU A 143 -11.21 -11.47 -1.80
N SER A 144 -12.28 -11.44 -2.59
CA SER A 144 -13.58 -10.87 -2.20
C SER A 144 -14.13 -11.52 -0.94
N ALA A 145 -14.07 -12.85 -0.84
CA ALA A 145 -14.55 -13.60 0.31
C ALA A 145 -13.68 -13.36 1.56
N ALA A 146 -12.36 -13.40 1.42
CA ALA A 146 -11.45 -13.14 2.53
C ALA A 146 -11.60 -11.72 3.07
N PHE A 147 -11.70 -10.71 2.20
CA PHE A 147 -11.86 -9.31 2.58
C PHE A 147 -13.27 -8.98 3.09
N ALA A 148 -14.29 -9.75 2.69
CA ALA A 148 -15.62 -9.68 3.29
C ALA A 148 -15.62 -10.13 4.76
N CYS A 149 -14.78 -11.10 5.11
CA CYS A 149 -14.62 -11.56 6.50
C CYS A 149 -13.76 -10.60 7.33
N ASP A 150 -12.66 -10.12 6.76
CA ASP A 150 -11.72 -9.20 7.39
C ASP A 150 -11.32 -8.08 6.41
N PRO A 151 -11.92 -6.88 6.48
CA PRO A 151 -11.59 -5.79 5.57
C PRO A 151 -10.11 -5.37 5.67
N PRO A 152 -9.37 -5.32 4.54
CA PRO A 152 -7.95 -5.02 4.56
C PRO A 152 -7.65 -3.51 4.62
N LEU A 153 -8.63 -2.66 4.27
CA LEU A 153 -8.48 -1.21 4.16
C LEU A 153 -9.55 -0.47 4.95
N TYR A 154 -9.19 0.65 5.56
CA TYR A 154 -10.12 1.62 6.16
C TYR A 154 -9.91 3.01 5.60
N SER A 155 -10.97 3.82 5.58
CA SER A 155 -10.86 5.25 5.27
C SER A 155 -10.21 6.01 6.43
N ARG A 156 -9.27 6.89 6.10
CA ARG A 156 -8.73 7.92 6.98
C ARG A 156 -9.82 8.95 7.23
N ARG A 157 -10.11 9.23 8.49
CA ARG A 157 -10.92 10.41 8.82
C ARG A 157 -10.05 11.64 8.55
N LEU A 158 -10.48 12.49 7.62
CA LEU A 158 -9.94 13.84 7.54
C LEU A 158 -10.30 14.55 8.86
N PRO A 159 -9.36 15.27 9.51
CA PRO A 159 -9.74 16.20 10.56
C PRO A 159 -10.78 17.14 9.97
N ASP A 160 -11.96 17.19 10.59
CA ASP A 160 -13.02 18.12 10.22
C ASP A 160 -12.39 19.53 10.28
N GLN A 161 -12.11 20.14 9.13
CA GLN A 161 -11.90 21.57 9.09
C GLN A 161 -13.28 22.16 9.38
N SER A 162 -13.57 22.31 10.67
CA SER A 162 -14.76 23.03 11.13
C SER A 162 -14.80 24.37 10.40
N LEU A 163 -15.77 24.49 9.50
CA LEU A 163 -16.22 25.77 8.97
C LEU A 163 -16.69 26.59 10.17
N SER A 164 -15.83 27.46 10.71
CA SER A 164 -16.28 28.43 11.70
C SER A 164 -17.01 29.55 10.96
N PRO A 165 -18.32 29.75 11.19
CA PRO A 165 -19.04 30.89 10.65
C PRO A 165 -18.58 32.16 11.36
N TYR A 166 -18.48 33.24 10.61
CA TYR A 166 -18.22 34.60 11.09
C TYR A 166 -18.95 34.93 12.41
N HIS A 167 -18.19 35.38 13.41
CA HIS A 167 -18.69 36.33 14.40
C HIS A 167 -17.65 37.41 14.66
N GLN A 168 -17.92 38.61 14.13
CA GLN A 168 -17.34 39.86 14.62
C GLN A 168 -17.94 40.17 15.99
N HIS A 169 -17.12 40.46 17.00
CA HIS A 169 -17.46 41.43 18.04
C HIS A 169 -16.21 41.95 18.74
N VAL A 170 -16.11 43.29 18.80
CA VAL A 170 -15.09 44.07 19.51
C VAL A 170 -15.60 44.37 20.93
N HIS A 171 -14.76 44.23 21.97
CA HIS A 171 -14.55 45.14 23.13
C HIS A 171 -14.11 44.44 24.45
N HIS A 172 -12.89 44.77 24.90
CA HIS A 172 -12.40 45.18 26.25
C HIS A 172 -12.60 44.33 27.54
N HIS A 173 -11.45 43.92 28.10
CA HIS A 173 -11.02 43.73 29.52
C HIS A 173 -12.04 43.68 30.69
N HIS A 174 -12.08 42.55 31.44
CA HIS A 174 -11.74 42.51 32.88
C HIS A 174 -11.62 41.07 33.45
N GLN A 175 -10.44 40.79 34.03
CA GLN A 175 -10.12 39.91 35.16
C GLN A 175 -11.01 38.69 35.51
N LYS A 176 -10.49 37.47 35.30
CA LYS A 176 -10.30 36.47 36.37
C LYS A 176 -9.25 35.45 35.94
N SER A 177 -8.05 35.63 36.48
CA SER A 177 -6.98 34.65 36.50
C SER A 177 -7.37 33.44 37.36
N ASP A 178 -6.81 32.28 37.03
CA ASP A 178 -6.65 31.08 37.89
C ASP A 178 -7.37 29.79 37.48
N ASP A 179 -7.79 29.59 36.22
CA ASP A 179 -8.33 28.29 35.77
C ASP A 179 -7.69 27.66 34.51
N VAL A 180 -6.63 28.25 33.93
CA VAL A 180 -6.02 27.74 32.68
C VAL A 180 -4.64 27.09 32.89
N ALA A 181 -3.99 27.33 34.04
CA ALA A 181 -2.65 26.80 34.30
C ALA A 181 -2.65 25.33 34.76
N GLU A 182 -3.72 24.86 35.39
CA GLU A 182 -3.85 23.47 35.84
C GLU A 182 -4.10 22.51 34.65
N ASP A 183 -4.89 22.93 33.65
CA ASP A 183 -5.28 22.07 32.51
C ASP A 183 -4.12 21.82 31.52
N VAL A 184 -3.18 22.76 31.43
CA VAL A 184 -1.97 22.59 30.59
C VAL A 184 -0.91 21.75 31.31
N ILE A 185 -0.74 21.90 32.62
CA ILE A 185 0.25 21.14 33.40
C ILE A 185 -0.15 19.66 33.53
N ASP A 186 -1.45 19.36 33.58
CA ASP A 186 -1.94 17.97 33.62
C ASP A 186 -1.77 17.24 32.27
N SER A 187 -1.92 17.97 31.16
CA SER A 187 -1.70 17.44 29.80
C SER A 187 -0.25 17.00 29.54
N TRP A 188 0.74 17.72 30.10
CA TRP A 188 2.17 17.32 30.03
C TRP A 188 2.57 16.27 31.07
N SER A 189 1.73 16.01 32.07
CA SER A 189 1.95 14.96 33.05
C SER A 189 1.57 13.59 32.48
N TRP A 190 0.48 13.51 31.70
CA TRP A 190 0.14 12.33 30.90
C TRP A 190 1.24 11.92 29.91
N VAL A 191 1.89 12.91 29.27
CA VAL A 191 3.00 12.67 28.32
C VAL A 191 4.26 12.16 29.02
N ARG A 192 4.49 12.55 30.29
CA ARG A 192 5.62 12.07 31.10
C ARG A 192 5.41 10.62 31.58
N GLU A 193 4.16 10.24 31.82
CA GLU A 193 3.75 8.89 32.22
C GLU A 193 3.70 7.94 31.00
N ASN A 194 3.45 8.44 29.78
CA ASN A 194 3.38 7.67 28.53
C ASN A 194 4.59 7.89 27.60
N GLN A 195 5.81 7.67 28.09
CA GLN A 195 7.06 7.74 27.28
C GLN A 195 7.11 6.79 26.06
N GLY A 196 6.10 5.95 25.83
CA GLY A 196 5.97 5.10 24.64
C GLY A 196 5.32 5.76 23.41
N MET A 197 4.71 6.96 23.52
CA MET A 197 3.90 7.53 22.43
C MET A 197 4.59 8.67 21.66
N ALA A 198 5.61 9.32 22.24
CA ALA A 198 6.35 10.40 21.55
C ALA A 198 7.23 9.89 20.39
N THR A 199 7.57 8.60 20.39
CA THR A 199 8.23 7.91 19.27
C THR A 199 7.32 7.78 18.04
N SER A 200 6.00 7.90 18.21
CA SER A 200 5.03 7.67 17.15
C SER A 200 4.83 8.85 16.20
N LEU A 201 5.28 10.06 16.56
CA LEU A 201 5.25 11.22 15.65
C LEU A 201 6.45 11.29 14.70
N VAL A 202 7.53 10.54 15.00
CA VAL A 202 8.68 10.40 14.09
C VAL A 202 8.42 9.30 13.04
N TYR A 203 7.61 8.29 13.37
CA TYR A 203 7.20 7.21 12.44
C TYR A 203 6.20 7.65 11.36
N LEU A 204 5.62 8.85 11.44
CA LEU A 204 4.59 9.33 10.51
C LEU A 204 5.11 10.20 9.35
N ASN A 205 6.42 10.49 9.25
CA ASN A 205 6.99 11.25 8.14
C ASN A 205 8.08 10.43 7.42
N LEU A 206 7.66 9.46 6.60
CA LEU A 206 8.55 8.62 5.79
C LEU A 206 8.99 9.25 4.45
N ASP A 207 8.79 10.56 4.25
CA ASP A 207 9.19 11.29 3.03
C ASP A 207 10.35 12.28 3.25
N LEU A 208 11.05 12.23 4.39
CA LEU A 208 12.24 13.07 4.58
C LEU A 208 13.49 12.39 3.97
N PRO A 209 14.32 13.12 3.21
CA PRO A 209 15.61 12.60 2.74
C PRO A 209 16.43 12.07 3.93
N VAL A 210 17.20 11.00 3.73
CA VAL A 210 17.96 10.28 4.78
C VAL A 210 18.78 11.23 5.68
N GLU A 211 19.34 12.30 5.12
CA GLU A 211 20.08 13.33 5.87
C GLU A 211 19.24 14.06 6.92
N ASN A 212 17.95 14.31 6.64
CA ASN A 212 17.02 14.94 7.58
C ASN A 212 16.58 13.96 8.69
N ALA A 213 16.47 12.67 8.38
CA ALA A 213 16.16 11.64 9.38
C ALA A 213 17.31 11.47 10.40
N VAL A 214 18.56 11.51 9.92
CA VAL A 214 19.75 11.47 10.79
C VAL A 214 19.80 12.71 11.70
N TYR A 215 19.54 13.91 11.17
CA TYR A 215 19.53 15.15 11.95
C TYR A 215 18.46 15.15 13.07
N SER A 216 17.27 14.58 12.80
CA SER A 216 16.17 14.47 13.78
C SER A 216 16.48 13.52 14.95
N ILE A 217 17.46 12.63 14.80
CA ILE A 217 17.85 11.64 15.82
C ILE A 217 19.13 12.08 16.56
N ASP A 218 20.08 12.73 15.87
CA ASP A 218 21.35 13.18 16.46
C ASP A 218 21.17 14.31 17.47
N LYS A 219 20.27 15.26 17.20
CA LYS A 219 20.03 16.41 18.05
C LYS A 219 19.60 16.03 19.49
N PRO A 220 18.54 15.22 19.69
CA PRO A 220 18.16 14.79 21.04
C PRO A 220 19.22 13.90 21.72
N PHE A 221 20.05 13.16 20.97
CA PHE A 221 21.16 12.39 21.54
C PHE A 221 22.31 13.28 22.04
N GLN A 222 22.68 14.31 21.27
CA GLN A 222 23.68 15.32 21.68
C GLN A 222 23.21 16.14 22.89
N ASP A 223 21.90 16.40 22.98
CA ASP A 223 21.28 17.10 24.10
C ASP A 223 21.09 16.19 25.35
N GLY A 224 21.50 14.91 25.29
CA GLY A 224 21.42 13.95 26.39
C GLY A 224 20.01 13.43 26.68
N VAL A 225 19.05 13.69 25.79
CA VAL A 225 17.63 13.33 25.91
C VAL A 225 17.35 12.10 25.03
N GLY A 226 17.77 10.93 25.48
CA GLY A 226 17.41 9.67 24.81
C GLY A 226 18.23 8.44 25.25
N PRO A 227 17.63 7.23 25.32
CA PRO A 227 18.38 6.00 25.58
C PRO A 227 19.32 5.65 24.41
N PHE A 228 20.61 5.45 24.69
CA PHE A 228 21.63 5.07 23.68
C PHE A 228 21.25 3.83 22.86
N ASP A 229 20.53 2.89 23.47
CA ASP A 229 20.05 1.68 22.80
C ASP A 229 19.04 1.96 21.68
N GLN A 230 18.27 3.05 21.80
CA GLN A 230 17.29 3.45 20.79
C GLN A 230 17.97 4.17 19.62
N TYR A 231 18.96 5.01 19.92
CA TYR A 231 19.83 5.63 18.92
C TYR A 231 20.56 4.57 18.08
N SER A 232 21.22 3.62 18.74
CA SER A 232 22.01 2.58 18.06
C SER A 232 21.16 1.63 17.19
N ARG A 233 19.94 1.30 17.61
CA ARG A 233 18.99 0.50 16.79
C ARG A 233 18.57 1.24 15.53
N THR A 234 18.27 2.53 15.64
CA THR A 234 17.79 3.34 14.51
C THR A 234 18.92 3.60 13.52
N MET A 235 20.13 3.92 14.01
CA MET A 235 21.33 4.06 13.17
C MET A 235 21.69 2.75 12.45
N ARG A 236 21.55 1.60 13.13
CA ARG A 236 21.79 0.28 12.54
C ARG A 236 20.73 -0.07 11.48
N TRP A 237 19.48 0.36 11.67
CA TRP A 237 18.40 0.20 10.69
C TRP A 237 18.63 1.06 9.44
N LEU A 238 18.93 2.36 9.61
CA LEU A 238 19.26 3.30 8.52
C LEU A 238 20.49 2.84 7.72
N SER A 239 21.50 2.28 8.40
CA SER A 239 22.70 1.73 7.75
C SER A 239 22.38 0.47 6.92
N ARG A 240 21.34 -0.30 7.27
CA ARG A 240 20.98 -1.52 6.55
C ARG A 240 20.27 -1.22 5.22
N ASP A 241 19.50 -0.14 5.18
CA ASP A 241 18.80 0.31 3.97
C ASP A 241 19.75 0.93 2.93
N GLN A 242 20.83 1.58 3.36
CA GLN A 242 21.86 2.09 2.44
C GLN A 242 22.74 0.98 1.83
N PHE A 243 22.91 -0.16 2.51
CA PHE A 243 23.83 -1.23 2.10
C PHE A 243 23.16 -2.48 1.50
N SER A 244 21.83 -2.51 1.34
CA SER A 244 21.13 -3.63 0.67
C SER A 244 21.09 -3.51 -0.87
N THR A 245 21.77 -2.51 -1.45
CA THR A 245 21.94 -2.35 -2.90
C THR A 245 23.37 -2.71 -3.35
N PHE A 246 23.87 -3.90 -3.02
CA PHE A 246 25.00 -4.53 -3.74
C PHE A 246 24.97 -6.05 -3.52
N PRO A 247 24.67 -6.89 -4.52
CA PRO A 247 25.00 -8.30 -4.43
C PRO A 247 26.51 -8.46 -4.66
N PHE A 248 27.22 -8.94 -3.63
CA PHE A 248 28.59 -9.43 -3.78
C PHE A 248 28.60 -10.63 -4.74
N LEU A 249 29.52 -10.58 -5.71
CA LEU A 249 30.00 -11.72 -6.48
C LEU A 249 30.56 -12.78 -5.52
N GLY A 250 30.10 -14.02 -5.71
CA GLY A 250 30.68 -15.25 -5.19
C GLY A 250 30.44 -16.36 -6.21
#